data_AF-A0A075HKR1-F1
#
_entry.id   AF-A0A075HKR1-F1
#
_cell.length_a   1.000
_cell.length_b   1.000
_cell.length_c   1.000
_cell.angle_alpha   90.00
_cell.angle_beta   90.00
_cell.angle_gamma   90.00
#
_symmetry.space_group_name_H-M   'P 1'
#
loop_
_entity.id
_entity.type
_entity.pdbx_description
1 polymer ?
#
loop_
_entity_poly.entity_id
_entity_poly.type
_entity_poly.pdbx_seq_one_letter_code
_entity_poly.pdbx_strand_id
1 'polypeptide(L)' 'MKENLIDEAIITITPYILGGNSSPTLVDGKGFSVIKKSTTLKLKKTTKMKNEVVLYYEK' A
#
# COMPACT_ATOMS: atom_id res chain seq x y z
N MET A 1 -7.80 -1.66 -6.26
CA MET A 1 -7.28 -3.01 -5.96
C MET A 1 -8.12 -4.13 -6.57
N LYS A 2 -9.38 -4.33 -6.18
CA LYS A 2 -10.20 -5.47 -6.63
C LYS A 2 -10.43 -5.56 -8.14
N GLU A 3 -10.67 -4.43 -8.79
CA GLU A 3 -10.86 -4.36 -10.26
C GLU A 3 -9.56 -4.53 -11.06
N ASN A 4 -8.41 -4.67 -10.38
CA ASN A 4 -7.12 -4.97 -10.99
C ASN A 4 -6.62 -3.95 -12.06
N LEU A 5 -7.08 -2.71 -11.97
CA LEU A 5 -6.77 -1.59 -12.89
C LEU A 5 -5.54 -0.76 -12.48
N ILE A 6 -4.72 -1.27 -11.56
CA ILE A 6 -3.54 -0.55 -11.05
C ILE A 6 -2.30 -1.24 -11.60
N ASP A 7 -1.49 -0.49 -12.33
CA ASP A 7 -0.21 -0.96 -12.87
C ASP A 7 0.97 -0.61 -11.94
N GLU A 8 0.90 0.52 -11.25
CA GLU A 8 1.93 1.02 -10.34
C GLU A 8 1.34 1.55 -9.03
N ALA A 9 2.08 1.42 -7.93
CA ALA A 9 1.73 2.02 -6.64
C ALA A 9 2.94 2.71 -6.01
N ILE A 10 2.78 3.98 -5.63
CA ILE A 10 3.80 4.78 -4.95
C ILE A 10 3.28 5.10 -3.54
N ILE A 11 3.92 4.54 -2.52
CA ILE A 11 3.47 4.61 -1.13
C ILE A 11 4.53 5.36 -0.30
N THR A 12 4.12 6.41 0.41
CA THR A 12 4.99 7.14 1.35
C THR A 12 4.65 6.75 2.78
N ILE A 13 5.65 6.30 3.53
CA ILE A 13 5.55 5.89 4.93
C ILE A 13 6.19 6.97 5.80
N THR A 14 5.38 7.55 6.67
CA THR A 14 5.81 8.54 7.66
C THR A 14 6.09 7.87 9.01
N PRO A 15 7.03 8.37 9.84
CA PRO A 15 7.40 7.76 11.11
C PRO A 15 6.42 8.15 12.24
N TYR A 16 5.11 8.02 12.01
CA TYR A 16 4.05 8.33 12.96
C TYR A 16 3.05 7.16 13.04
N ILE A 17 2.49 6.92 14.22
CA ILE A 17 1.44 5.93 14.46
C ILE A 17 0.18 6.68 14.88
N LEU A 18 -0.86 6.62 14.05
CA LEU A 18 -2.17 7.21 14.36
C LEU A 18 -3.06 6.25 15.14
N GLY A 19 -3.13 4.98 14.70
CA GLY A 19 -3.99 3.95 15.30
C GLY A 19 -5.50 4.23 15.14
N GLY A 20 -6.32 3.35 15.75
CA GLY A 20 -7.78 3.46 15.76
C GLY A 20 -8.46 2.40 14.89
N ASN A 21 -9.41 1.65 15.46
CA ASN A 21 -10.13 0.60 14.74
C ASN A 21 -11.02 1.14 13.60
N SER A 22 -11.39 2.42 13.69
CA SER A 22 -12.21 3.11 12.69
C SER A 22 -11.43 4.17 11.90
N SER A 23 -10.10 4.23 12.02
CA SER A 23 -9.30 5.16 11.22
C SER A 23 -9.30 4.73 9.76
N PRO A 24 -9.39 5.65 8.79
CA PRO A 24 -9.24 5.31 7.38
C PRO A 24 -7.87 4.68 7.12
N THR A 25 -7.82 3.64 6.27
CA THR A 25 -6.58 2.98 5.88
C THR A 25 -6.24 3.25 4.41
N LEU A 26 -5.05 2.85 3.95
CA LEU A 26 -4.63 3.04 2.56
C LEU A 26 -5.56 2.34 1.56
N VAL A 27 -6.16 1.20 1.96
CA VAL A 27 -7.09 0.44 1.13
C VAL A 27 -8.20 -0.11 2.04
N ASP A 28 -9.35 0.56 2.00
CA ASP A 28 -10.57 0.11 2.68
C ASP A 28 -11.55 -0.60 1.72
N GLY A 29 -12.68 -1.06 2.26
CA GLY A 29 -13.74 -1.75 1.53
C GLY A 29 -13.77 -3.25 1.80
N LYS A 30 -14.46 -4.04 0.96
CA LYS A 30 -14.64 -5.49 1.18
C LYS A 30 -13.32 -6.28 1.15
N GLY A 31 -12.27 -5.73 0.56
CA GLY A 31 -10.95 -6.37 0.48
C GLY A 31 -10.96 -7.74 -0.22
N PHE A 32 -9.88 -8.50 0.00
CA PHE A 32 -9.76 -9.90 -0.40
C PHE A 32 -9.80 -10.77 0.85
N SER A 33 -10.69 -11.76 0.89
CA SER A 33 -10.81 -12.68 2.03
C SER A 33 -9.76 -13.80 2.04
N VAL A 34 -9.06 -14.01 0.91
CA VAL A 34 -8.06 -15.06 0.73
C VAL A 34 -6.82 -14.47 0.07
N ILE A 35 -5.65 -14.71 0.65
CA ILE A 35 -4.36 -14.17 0.16
C ILE A 35 -4.09 -14.59 -1.29
N LYS A 36 -4.40 -15.82 -1.69
CA LYS A 36 -4.25 -16.27 -3.09
C LYS A 36 -5.03 -15.42 -4.10
N LYS A 37 -6.08 -14.71 -3.65
CA LYS A 37 -6.88 -13.80 -4.49
C LYS A 37 -6.41 -12.34 -4.43
N SER A 38 -5.46 -11.99 -3.55
CA SER A 38 -4.99 -10.62 -3.40
C SER A 38 -4.16 -10.16 -4.59
N THR A 39 -4.12 -8.84 -4.81
CA THR A 39 -3.19 -8.22 -5.75
C THR A 39 -1.76 -8.41 -5.25
N THR A 40 -0.92 -9.07 -6.04
CA THR A 40 0.52 -9.14 -5.81
C THR A 40 1.18 -7.93 -6.46
N LEU A 41 2.12 -7.32 -5.75
CA LEU A 41 2.92 -6.20 -6.25
C LEU A 41 4.40 -6.49 -5.99
N LYS A 42 5.25 -6.09 -6.92
CA LYS A 42 6.71 -6.22 -6.85
C LYS A 42 7.35 -4.89 -6.47
N LEU A 43 8.14 -4.88 -5.40
CA LEU A 43 8.92 -3.71 -5.02
C LEU A 43 10.02 -3.45 -6.05
N LYS A 44 10.05 -2.25 -6.62
CA LYS A 44 11.02 -1.84 -7.65
C LYS A 44 12.09 -0.93 -7.10
N LYS A 45 11.69 0.01 -6.24
CA LYS A 45 12.59 1.02 -5.71
C LYS A 45 12.12 1.44 -4.32
N THR A 46 13.08 1.74 -3.47
CA THR A 46 12.86 2.40 -2.18
C THR A 46 13.69 3.66 -2.15
N THR A 47 13.12 4.76 -1.66
CA THR A 47 13.81 6.05 -1.55
C THR A 47 13.53 6.65 -0.18
N LYS A 48 14.58 7.11 0.50
CA LYS A 48 14.43 7.88 1.74
C LYS A 48 14.28 9.36 1.41
N MET A 49 13.25 10.00 1.94
CA MET A 49 13.03 11.44 1.82
C MET A 49 12.91 12.03 3.22
N LYS A 50 13.95 12.73 3.68
CA LYS A 50 14.05 13.23 5.07
C LYS A 50 13.86 12.09 6.08
N ASN A 51 12.80 12.13 6.89
CA ASN A 51 12.43 11.14 7.89
C ASN A 51 11.39 10.11 7.38
N GLU A 52 11.01 10.18 6.10
CA GLU A 52 10.02 9.33 5.46
C GLU A 52 10.66 8.34 4.47
N VAL A 53 9.91 7.31 4.08
CA VAL A 53 10.32 6.31 3.11
C VAL A 53 9.27 6.20 2.00
N VAL A 54 9.69 6.34 0.75
CA VAL A 54 8.85 6.16 -0.43
C VAL A 54 9.15 4.80 -1.07
N LEU A 55 8.11 4.01 -1.28
CA LEU A 55 8.14 2.68 -1.89
C LEU A 55 7.45 2.74 -3.26
N TYR A 56 8.14 2.23 -4.28
CA TYR A 56 7.63 2.17 -5.65
C TYR A 56 7.39 0.70 -6.00
N TYR A 57 6.14 0.38 -6.31
CA TYR A 57 5.70 -0.95 -6.68
C TYR A 57 5.16 -0.95 -8.11
N GLU A 58 5.38 -2.07 -8.78
CA GLU A 58 4.71 -2.44 -10.03
C GLU A 58 3.95 -3.76 -9.83
N LYS A 59 3.12 -4.12 -10.79
CA LYS A 59 2.48 -5.43 -10.85
C LYS A 59 3.45 -6.56 -11.18
#